data_AF-A0A7S1AU99-F1
#
_entry.id   AF-A0A7S1AU99-F1
#
_cell.length_a   1.000
_cell.length_b   1.000
_cell.length_c   1.000
_cell.angle_alpha   90.00
_cell.angle_beta   90.00
_cell.angle_gamma   90.00
#
_symmetry.space_group_name_H-M   'P 1'
#
loop_
_entity.id
_entity.type
_entity.pdbx_description
1 polymer ?
#
loop_
_entity_poly.entity_id
_entity_poly.type
_entity_poly.pdbx_seq_one_letter_code
_entity_poly.pdbx_strand_id
1 'polypeptide(L)'
;MQVFVRTLPGATVSLHVQSADTVGNLCDTLQLTQERLMFGGHSLEKDCVLGACVQEGSTLFVVPTLCGGGDGTPAMGKRHAKSHGLCVRCGKRSFHYQKKRCASCGYPATKMRHYNWAHKSARRRPVGSGRMRHLKTMARRFKNGFREGGACPARKKNRA
;
A
#
# COMPACT_ATOMS: atom_id res chain seq x y z
N MET A 1 32.82 -1.50 -29.28
CA MET A 1 32.55 -0.54 -28.18
C MET A 1 33.17 -1.06 -26.89
N GLN A 2 33.69 -0.17 -26.04
CA GLN A 2 34.18 -0.55 -24.71
C GLN A 2 33.04 -0.50 -23.68
N VAL A 3 32.92 -1.51 -22.84
CA VAL A 3 31.97 -1.56 -21.71
C VAL A 3 32.68 -2.00 -20.44
N PHE A 4 32.16 -1.58 -19.29
CA PHE A 4 32.70 -1.93 -17.98
C PHE A 4 31.74 -2.84 -17.23
N VAL A 5 32.26 -3.87 -16.58
CA VAL A 5 31.46 -4.80 -15.77
C VAL A 5 31.95 -4.74 -14.33
N ARG A 6 31.09 -4.31 -13.41
CA ARG A 6 31.37 -4.33 -11.98
C ARG A 6 30.90 -5.65 -11.37
N THR A 7 31.85 -6.41 -10.85
CA THR A 7 31.61 -7.70 -10.20
C THR A 7 31.16 -7.49 -8.75
N LEU A 8 30.58 -8.53 -8.14
CA LEU A 8 30.13 -8.51 -6.74
C LEU A 8 31.19 -8.13 -5.70
N PRO A 9 32.46 -8.57 -5.79
CA PRO A 9 33.51 -8.10 -4.89
C PRO A 9 33.92 -6.63 -5.13
N GLY A 10 33.32 -5.95 -6.11
CA GLY A 10 33.56 -4.53 -6.39
C GLY A 10 34.64 -4.26 -7.44
N ALA A 11 35.25 -5.31 -8.02
CA ALA A 11 36.22 -5.15 -9.10
C ALA A 11 35.54 -4.73 -10.40
N THR A 12 36.23 -3.92 -11.21
CA THR A 12 35.73 -3.46 -12.50
C THR A 12 36.56 -4.06 -13.62
N VAL A 13 35.92 -4.82 -14.51
CA VAL A 13 36.55 -5.45 -15.67
C VAL A 13 36.15 -4.67 -16.92
N SER A 14 37.13 -4.27 -17.73
CA SER A 14 36.89 -3.63 -19.03
C SER A 14 36.81 -4.69 -20.13
N LEU A 15 35.76 -4.66 -20.95
CA LEU A 15 35.56 -5.57 -22.06
C LEU A 15 35.39 -4.79 -23.37
N HIS A 16 36.04 -5.28 -24.42
CA HIS A 16 35.76 -4.85 -25.79
C HIS A 16 34.74 -5.79 -26.41
N VAL A 17 33.59 -5.24 -26.77
CA VAL A 17 32.43 -6.00 -27.28
C VAL A 17 31.95 -5.41 -28.60
N GLN A 18 31.35 -6.23 -29.46
CA GLN A 18 30.69 -5.78 -30.67
C GLN A 18 29.22 -5.43 -30.39
N SER A 19 28.66 -4.50 -31.14
CA SER A 19 27.25 -4.10 -30.96
C SER A 19 26.25 -5.22 -31.31
N ALA A 20 26.69 -6.23 -32.07
CA ALA A 20 25.90 -7.40 -32.44
C ALA A 20 25.96 -8.53 -31.41
N ASP A 21 26.87 -8.47 -30.43
CA ASP A 21 26.98 -9.50 -29.40
C ASP A 21 25.74 -9.51 -28.51
N THR A 22 25.41 -10.68 -27.96
CA THR A 22 24.32 -10.83 -26.99
C THR A 22 24.85 -10.79 -25.56
N VAL A 23 23.95 -10.50 -24.62
CA VAL A 23 24.24 -10.56 -23.18
C VAL A 23 24.67 -11.98 -22.76
N GLY A 24 24.13 -13.02 -23.41
CA GLY A 24 24.53 -14.41 -23.20
C GLY A 24 26.02 -14.65 -23.47
N ASN A 25 26.54 -14.15 -24.60
CA ASN A 25 27.95 -14.29 -24.95
C ASN A 25 28.87 -13.63 -23.90
N LEU A 26 28.47 -12.49 -23.34
CA LEU A 26 29.21 -11.86 -22.25
C LEU A 26 29.17 -12.67 -20.96
N CYS A 27 28.00 -13.22 -20.62
CA CYS A 27 27.87 -14.09 -19.45
C CYS A 27 28.75 -15.33 -19.58
N ASP A 28 28.83 -15.93 -20.78
CA ASP A 28 29.69 -17.09 -21.02
C ASP A 28 31.18 -16.73 -20.92
N THR A 29 31.58 -15.59 -21.48
CA THR A 29 32.96 -15.07 -21.39
C THR A 29 33.39 -14.82 -19.94
N LEU A 30 32.47 -14.33 -19.12
CA LEU A 30 32.69 -14.03 -17.70
C LEU A 30 32.37 -15.21 -16.77
N GLN A 31 31.99 -16.38 -17.32
CA GLN A 31 31.61 -17.59 -16.57
C GLN A 31 30.46 -17.37 -15.56
N LEU A 32 29.54 -16.47 -15.89
CA LEU A 32 28.39 -16.08 -15.08
C LEU A 32 27.25 -17.11 -15.23
N THR A 33 27.34 -18.23 -14.51
CA THR A 33 26.33 -19.31 -14.58
C THR A 33 25.05 -18.98 -13.82
N GLN A 34 25.17 -18.34 -12.65
CA GLN A 34 24.07 -18.01 -11.73
C GLN A 34 23.94 -16.51 -11.45
N GLU A 35 24.48 -15.67 -12.33
CA GLU A 35 24.49 -14.21 -12.18
C GLU A 35 23.83 -13.56 -13.39
N ARG A 36 23.26 -12.38 -13.19
CA ARG A 36 22.64 -11.56 -14.24
C ARG A 36 23.36 -10.23 -14.35
N LEU A 37 23.37 -9.68 -15.56
CA LEU A 37 23.84 -8.33 -15.81
C LEU A 37 22.68 -7.35 -15.71
N MET A 38 22.91 -6.23 -15.01
CA MET A 38 21.97 -5.13 -14.89
C MET A 38 22.55 -3.84 -15.46
N PHE A 39 21.68 -3.07 -16.12
CA PHE A 39 21.98 -1.73 -16.62
C PHE A 39 20.78 -0.80 -16.37
N GLY A 40 21.04 0.42 -15.86
CA GLY A 40 19.99 1.41 -15.63
C GLY A 40 18.88 0.97 -14.66
N GLY A 41 19.16 0.00 -13.77
CA GLY A 41 18.15 -0.58 -12.87
C GLY A 41 17.29 -1.69 -13.50
N HIS A 42 17.55 -2.06 -14.75
CA HIS A 42 16.87 -3.16 -15.44
C HIS A 42 17.77 -4.40 -15.56
N SER A 43 17.18 -5.57 -15.30
CA SER A 43 17.82 -6.86 -15.56
C SER A 43 17.85 -7.11 -17.06
N LEU A 44 19.03 -7.36 -17.62
CA LEU A 44 19.16 -7.71 -19.03
C LEU A 44 18.90 -9.20 -19.23
N GLU A 45 18.10 -9.54 -20.24
CA GLU A 45 17.86 -10.92 -20.65
C GLU A 45 19.02 -11.43 -21.52
N LYS A 46 19.28 -12.75 -21.52
CA LYS A 46 20.46 -13.34 -22.18
C LYS A 46 20.43 -13.20 -23.71
N ASP A 47 19.25 -13.03 -24.28
CA ASP A 47 18.96 -12.84 -25.70
C ASP A 47 18.98 -11.36 -26.12
N CYS A 48 19.12 -10.39 -25.20
CA CYS A 48 19.27 -8.99 -25.61
C CYS A 48 20.59 -8.78 -26.39
N VAL A 49 20.50 -8.07 -27.50
CA VAL A 49 21.64 -7.54 -28.27
C VAL A 49 22.20 -6.30 -27.58
N LEU A 50 23.52 -6.25 -27.37
CA LEU A 50 24.18 -5.19 -26.60
C LEU A 50 23.98 -3.79 -27.20
N GLY A 51 23.99 -3.67 -28.53
CA GLY A 51 23.79 -2.37 -29.20
C GLY A 51 22.42 -1.73 -28.95
N ALA A 52 21.41 -2.52 -28.57
CA ALA A 52 20.09 -2.01 -28.21
C ALA A 52 19.98 -1.69 -26.70
N CYS A 53 20.73 -2.42 -25.87
CA CYS A 53 20.63 -2.37 -24.42
C CYS A 53 21.63 -1.38 -23.76
N VAL A 54 22.78 -1.09 -24.39
CA VAL A 54 23.94 -0.46 -23.72
C VAL A 54 24.68 0.50 -24.68
N GLN A 55 25.30 1.56 -24.14
CA GLN A 55 26.13 2.52 -24.91
C GLN A 55 27.63 2.33 -24.64
N GLU A 56 28.48 2.89 -25.49
CA GLU A 56 29.94 2.89 -25.24
C GLU A 56 30.30 3.62 -23.94
N GLY A 57 31.20 3.02 -23.15
CA GLY A 57 31.59 3.50 -21.83
C GLY A 57 30.59 3.19 -20.70
N SER A 58 29.50 2.48 -20.99
CA SER A 58 28.52 2.10 -19.97
C SER A 58 29.08 1.09 -18.96
N THR A 59 28.57 1.16 -17.74
CA THR A 59 28.90 0.22 -16.66
C THR A 59 27.73 -0.73 -16.37
N LEU A 60 27.93 -2.02 -16.57
CA LEU A 60 27.03 -3.10 -16.21
C LEU A 60 27.36 -3.60 -14.80
N PHE A 61 26.33 -3.98 -14.06
CA PHE A 61 26.49 -4.54 -12.72
C PHE A 61 26.15 -6.03 -12.73
N VAL A 62 27.06 -6.83 -12.20
CA VAL A 62 26.81 -8.24 -11.96
C VAL A 62 25.99 -8.37 -10.68
N VAL A 63 24.86 -9.05 -10.77
CA VAL A 63 23.93 -9.27 -9.65
C VAL A 63 23.66 -10.77 -9.54
N PRO A 64 23.79 -11.38 -8.35
CA PRO A 64 23.54 -12.80 -8.18
C PRO A 64 22.05 -13.07 -8.37
N THR A 65 21.72 -14.11 -9.12
CA THR A 65 20.35 -14.63 -9.14
C THR A 65 20.13 -15.46 -7.90
N LEU A 66 19.62 -14.83 -6.85
CA LEU A 66 19.21 -15.55 -5.65
C LEU A 66 17.94 -16.34 -5.95
N CYS A 67 18.02 -17.66 -5.87
CA CYS A 67 16.87 -18.56 -5.87
C CYS A 67 16.08 -18.38 -4.56
N GLY A 68 15.20 -17.36 -4.50
CA GLY A 68 14.31 -17.21 -3.34
C GLY A 68 13.87 -15.80 -2.96
N GLY A 69 13.88 -14.84 -3.88
CA GLY A 69 13.49 -13.45 -3.61
C GLY A 69 12.20 -12.99 -4.27
N GLY A 70 11.26 -13.90 -4.57
CA GLY A 70 9.88 -13.49 -4.87
C GLY A 70 9.13 -13.22 -3.56
N ASP A 71 8.18 -12.29 -3.56
CA ASP A 71 7.37 -11.87 -2.41
C ASP A 71 6.51 -12.98 -1.78
N GLY A 72 7.13 -14.00 -1.18
CA GLY A 72 6.46 -15.00 -0.35
C GLY A 72 7.14 -16.37 -0.37
N THR A 73 7.31 -16.96 0.82
CA THR A 73 7.57 -18.39 0.95
C THR A 73 6.36 -19.20 0.44
N PRO A 74 6.57 -20.40 -0.13
CA PRO A 74 5.46 -21.28 -0.57
C PRO A 74 4.47 -21.58 0.56
N ALA A 75 4.97 -21.65 1.80
CA ALA A 75 4.18 -21.88 3.01
C ALA A 75 3.25 -20.71 3.38
N MET A 76 3.57 -19.48 2.98
CA MET A 76 2.76 -18.31 3.28
C MET A 76 1.72 -17.99 2.19
N GLY A 77 1.88 -18.48 0.96
CA GLY A 77 1.11 -18.04 -0.21
C GLY A 77 1.39 -16.56 -0.53
N LYS A 78 0.87 -16.04 -1.64
CA LYS A 78 1.00 -14.61 -2.04
C LYS A 78 0.28 -13.69 -1.02
N ARG A 79 0.86 -13.55 0.17
CA ARG A 79 0.38 -12.65 1.23
C ARG A 79 0.86 -11.27 0.88
N HIS A 80 -0.03 -10.44 0.33
CA HIS A 80 -0.17 -9.03 0.75
C HIS A 80 -1.33 -8.25 0.09
N ALA A 81 -2.32 -8.89 -0.54
CA ALA A 81 -3.57 -8.18 -0.80
C ALA A 81 -4.41 -8.12 0.49
N LYS A 82 -4.56 -6.93 1.08
CA LYS A 82 -5.55 -6.71 2.16
C LYS A 82 -6.89 -7.26 1.67
N SER A 83 -7.47 -8.25 2.35
CA SER A 83 -8.76 -8.83 1.95
C SER A 83 -9.92 -7.85 2.11
N HIS A 84 -9.74 -6.84 2.98
CA HIS A 84 -10.74 -5.83 3.31
C HIS A 84 -10.29 -4.39 3.00
N GLY A 85 -11.19 -3.62 2.37
CA GLY A 85 -11.10 -2.19 2.09
C GLY A 85 -12.16 -1.37 2.83
N LEU A 86 -12.12 -0.05 2.62
CA LEU A 86 -13.15 0.87 3.09
C LEU A 86 -14.46 0.60 2.36
N CYS A 87 -15.57 0.52 3.11
CA CYS A 87 -16.89 0.40 2.53
C CYS A 87 -17.48 1.79 2.24
N VAL A 88 -17.95 2.02 1.01
CA VAL A 88 -18.58 3.28 0.58
C VAL A 88 -19.78 3.66 1.47
N ARG A 89 -20.58 2.68 1.88
CA ARG A 89 -21.78 2.94 2.68
C ARG A 89 -21.51 3.27 4.15
N CYS A 90 -20.53 2.62 4.79
CA CYS A 90 -20.34 2.75 6.25
C CYS A 90 -18.98 3.32 6.68
N GLY A 91 -18.07 3.58 5.75
CA GLY A 91 -16.73 4.12 6.01
C GLY A 91 -15.79 3.19 6.80
N LYS A 92 -16.25 1.98 7.17
CA LYS A 92 -15.44 1.01 7.92
C LYS A 92 -14.61 0.17 6.97
N ARG A 93 -13.36 -0.14 7.36
CA ARG A 93 -12.49 -1.09 6.65
C ARG A 93 -13.00 -2.53 6.82
N SER A 94 -14.09 -2.85 6.12
CA SER A 94 -14.85 -4.10 6.24
C SER A 94 -15.44 -4.57 4.92
N PHE A 95 -15.16 -3.87 3.81
CA PHE A 95 -15.56 -4.28 2.47
C PHE A 95 -14.63 -5.37 1.96
N HIS A 96 -15.12 -6.58 1.75
CA HIS A 96 -14.29 -7.68 1.28
C HIS A 96 -14.10 -7.57 -0.25
N TYR A 97 -12.86 -7.49 -0.73
CA TYR A 97 -12.60 -7.26 -2.16
C TYR A 97 -12.95 -8.44 -3.06
N GLN A 98 -12.67 -9.68 -2.63
CA GLN A 98 -13.06 -10.88 -3.39
C GLN A 98 -14.58 -11.08 -3.36
N LYS A 99 -15.21 -11.12 -2.18
CA LYS A 99 -16.66 -11.37 -2.03
C LYS A 99 -17.54 -10.18 -2.41
N LYS A 100 -16.94 -9.05 -2.79
CA LYS A 100 -17.59 -7.75 -3.05
C LYS A 100 -18.67 -7.39 -2.01
N ARG A 101 -18.47 -7.76 -0.75
CA ARG A 101 -19.48 -7.62 0.30
C ARG A 101 -18.91 -7.01 1.58
N CYS A 102 -19.59 -6.03 2.14
CA CYS A 102 -19.23 -5.45 3.42
C CYS A 102 -19.72 -6.32 4.58
N ALA A 103 -18.78 -6.78 5.43
CA ALA A 103 -19.10 -7.55 6.62
C ALA A 103 -19.92 -6.73 7.63
N SER A 104 -19.66 -5.42 7.73
CA SER A 104 -20.31 -4.55 8.71
C SER A 104 -21.72 -4.12 8.30
N CYS A 105 -21.96 -3.65 7.08
CA CYS A 105 -23.27 -3.12 6.67
C CYS A 105 -24.01 -4.01 5.64
N GLY A 106 -23.34 -5.00 5.05
CA GLY A 106 -23.94 -5.88 4.04
C GLY A 106 -23.91 -5.31 2.61
N TYR A 107 -23.19 -4.21 2.35
CA TYR A 107 -23.11 -3.59 1.00
C TYR A 107 -22.61 -4.62 0.00
N PRO A 108 -23.20 -4.76 -1.20
CA PRO A 108 -24.12 -3.85 -1.89
C PRO A 108 -25.62 -4.02 -1.61
N ALA A 109 -26.05 -4.97 -0.75
CA ALA A 109 -27.48 -5.19 -0.50
C ALA A 109 -28.21 -3.92 -0.04
N THR A 110 -29.43 -3.70 -0.55
CA THR A 110 -30.24 -2.49 -0.33
C THR A 110 -30.45 -2.21 1.15
N LYS A 111 -30.84 -3.24 1.91
CA LYS A 111 -31.04 -3.15 3.37
C LYS A 111 -29.75 -3.41 4.13
N MET A 112 -29.55 -2.67 5.21
CA MET A 112 -28.40 -2.87 6.09
C MET A 112 -28.56 -4.16 6.89
N ARG A 113 -27.53 -5.00 6.91
CA ARG A 113 -27.53 -6.30 7.62
C ARG A 113 -27.77 -6.10 9.11
N HIS A 114 -28.87 -6.59 9.68
CA HIS A 114 -29.14 -6.57 11.12
C HIS A 114 -29.07 -7.98 11.70
N TYR A 115 -28.53 -8.10 12.91
CA TYR A 115 -28.52 -9.34 13.68
C TYR A 115 -29.11 -9.06 15.04
N ASN A 116 -30.13 -9.83 15.42
CA ASN A 116 -30.82 -9.66 16.70
C ASN A 116 -29.85 -9.83 17.88
N TRP A 117 -28.84 -10.70 17.73
CA TRP A 117 -27.79 -10.93 18.73
C TRP A 117 -26.65 -9.88 18.74
N ALA A 118 -26.57 -8.99 17.73
CA ALA A 118 -25.46 -8.05 17.60
C ALA A 118 -25.78 -6.66 18.18
N HIS A 119 -26.34 -6.58 19.39
CA HIS A 119 -26.76 -5.33 20.04
C HIS A 119 -25.63 -4.26 20.08
N LYS A 120 -24.38 -4.67 20.34
CA LYS A 120 -23.22 -3.76 20.33
C LYS A 120 -22.96 -3.14 18.95
N SER A 121 -23.15 -3.90 17.88
CA SER A 121 -23.02 -3.42 16.51
C SER A 121 -24.20 -2.53 16.11
N ALA A 122 -25.41 -2.90 16.53
CA ALA A 122 -26.60 -2.08 16.37
C ALA A 122 -26.44 -0.71 17.05
N ARG A 123 -25.96 -0.66 18.31
CA ARG A 123 -25.67 0.59 19.04
C ARG A 123 -24.61 1.49 18.40
N ARG A 124 -23.77 0.97 17.50
CA ARG A 124 -22.75 1.76 16.75
C ARG A 124 -23.28 2.37 15.45
N ARG A 125 -24.53 2.09 15.08
CA ARG A 125 -25.19 2.55 13.85
C ARG A 125 -26.16 3.72 14.00
N PRO A 126 -26.87 3.96 15.12
CA PRO A 126 -27.73 5.13 15.20
C PRO A 126 -26.87 6.39 15.04
N VAL A 127 -27.39 7.32 14.24
CA VAL A 127 -26.88 8.69 14.20
C VAL A 127 -27.37 9.34 15.50
N GLY A 128 -26.69 9.03 16.61
CA GLY A 128 -27.10 9.44 17.95
C GLY A 128 -25.93 10.00 18.74
N SER A 129 -26.12 11.24 19.22
CA SER A 129 -25.38 12.10 20.18
C SER A 129 -23.85 12.13 20.23
N GLY A 130 -23.13 11.09 19.82
CA GLY A 130 -21.66 11.02 19.88
C GLY A 130 -20.95 11.88 18.83
N ARG A 131 -21.59 12.17 17.69
CA ARG A 131 -21.05 13.08 16.64
C ARG A 131 -21.64 14.49 16.68
N MET A 132 -22.80 14.67 17.30
CA MET A 132 -23.43 15.97 17.45
C MET A 132 -23.05 16.57 18.80
N ARG A 133 -21.75 16.86 18.99
CA ARG A 133 -21.25 17.57 20.19
C ARG A 133 -22.02 18.88 20.43
N HIS A 134 -22.50 19.52 19.36
CA HIS A 134 -23.33 20.72 19.43
C HIS A 134 -24.68 20.45 20.11
N LEU A 135 -25.37 19.34 19.79
CA LEU A 135 -26.65 18.98 20.41
C LEU A 135 -26.53 18.71 21.91
N LYS A 136 -25.40 18.17 22.38
CA LYS A 136 -25.15 17.94 23.82
C LYS A 136 -25.31 19.23 24.64
N THR A 137 -24.97 20.38 24.05
CA THR A 137 -25.08 21.69 24.72
C THR A 137 -26.26 22.52 24.26
N MET A 138 -27.01 22.08 23.23
CA MET A 138 -28.08 22.87 22.62
C MET A 138 -29.22 23.16 23.60
N ALA A 139 -29.64 22.20 24.43
CA ALA A 139 -30.66 22.44 25.47
C ALA A 139 -30.19 23.45 26.54
N ARG A 140 -28.88 23.50 26.82
CA ARG A 140 -28.28 24.46 27.76
C ARG A 140 -28.16 25.85 27.12
N ARG A 141 -27.72 25.91 25.86
CA ARG A 141 -27.65 27.16 25.07
C ARG A 141 -29.03 27.78 24.91
N PHE A 142 -30.05 26.97 24.62
CA PHE A 142 -31.45 27.42 24.53
C PHE A 142 -31.94 28.03 25.85
N LYS A 143 -31.70 27.35 27.00
CA LYS A 143 -32.01 27.90 28.34
C LYS A 143 -31.25 29.18 28.67
N ASN A 144 -30.07 29.36 28.09
CA ASN A 144 -29.23 30.54 28.26
C ASN A 144 -29.43 31.60 27.15
N GLY A 145 -30.45 31.45 26.29
CA GLY A 145 -30.76 32.41 25.23
C GLY A 145 -29.65 32.56 24.17
N PHE A 146 -28.88 31.50 23.91
CA PHE A 146 -27.78 31.47 22.93
C PHE A 146 -26.68 32.53 23.12
N ARG A 147 -26.54 33.06 24.35
CA ARG A 147 -25.48 34.03 24.67
C ARG A 147 -24.10 33.38 24.60
N GLU A 148 -23.14 34.06 23.96
CA GLU A 148 -21.72 33.66 23.91
C GLU A 148 -20.87 34.67 24.71
N GLY A 149 -19.92 34.21 25.52
CA GLY A 149 -18.88 35.07 26.15
C GLY A 149 -19.23 35.79 27.46
N GLY A 150 -20.33 35.49 28.16
CA GLY A 150 -20.71 36.15 29.42
C GLY A 150 -20.79 35.23 30.64
N ALA A 151 -20.54 35.77 31.84
CA ALA A 151 -20.78 35.07 33.10
C ALA A 151 -22.27 34.69 33.24
N CYS A 152 -22.55 33.46 33.68
CA CYS A 152 -23.93 33.01 33.89
C CYS A 152 -24.65 33.97 34.86
N PRO A 153 -25.86 34.45 34.53
CA PRO A 153 -26.64 35.25 35.48
C PRO A 153 -26.90 34.43 36.74
N ALA A 154 -26.74 35.06 37.90
CA ALA A 154 -26.95 34.41 39.19
C ALA A 154 -28.36 33.80 39.25
N ARG A 155 -28.44 32.52 39.62
CA ARG A 155 -29.71 31.80 39.72
C ARG A 155 -30.55 32.49 40.80
N LYS A 156 -31.65 33.15 40.41
CA LYS A 156 -32.61 33.72 41.37
C LYS A 156 -33.14 32.58 42.23
N LYS A 157 -32.74 32.55 43.50
CA LYS A 157 -33.38 31.70 44.50
C LYS A 157 -34.75 32.34 44.74
N ASN A 158 -35.82 31.68 44.32
CA ASN A 158 -37.14 32.04 44.81
C ASN A 158 -37.08 31.86 46.32
N ARG A 159 -37.33 32.95 47.06
CA ARG A 159 -37.51 32.88 48.50
C ARG A 159 -38.77 32.03 48.72
N ALA A 160 -38.63 31.01 49.57
CA ALA A 160 -39.69 30.06 49.90
C ALA A 160 -40.98 30.77 50.32
#